data_AF-C6T6G6-F1
#
_entry.id   AF-C6T6G6-F1
#
_cell.length_a   1.000
_cell.length_b   1.000
_cell.length_c   1.000
_cell.angle_alpha   90.00
_cell.angle_beta   90.00
_cell.angle_gamma   90.00
#
_symmetry.space_group_name_H-M   'P 1'
#
loop_
_entity.id
_entity.type
_entity.pdbx_description
1 polymer ?
#
loop_
_entity_poly.entity_id
_entity_poly.type
_entity_poly.pdbx_seq_one_letter_code
_entity_poly.pdbx_strand_id
1 'polypeptide(L)'
;MSLDDRLLLELQSIGIYPEILPDLAEEDEAINQDIVKLEKALYEQNGSKKNNLDKIDRAVQEGRDVERQKIEQAAFDQLIEMAYRKRLACRGSKNSKGAVHKVSKQVALAFVKRTLGRCKRYEEADINCFSEPTLQNIMFAPPSRENDAQPADCIVSGTASNTCNKVSLQIEARKSVQFLVFLII
;
A
#
# COMPACT_ATOMS: atom_id res chain seq x y z
N MET A 1 69.94 12.46 -45.56
CA MET A 1 69.39 11.74 -44.39
C MET A 1 68.59 12.73 -43.58
N SER A 2 67.39 12.34 -43.16
CA SER A 2 66.62 13.15 -42.20
C SER A 2 67.29 13.09 -40.83
N LEU A 3 66.93 14.01 -39.93
CA LEU A 3 67.44 14.01 -38.56
C LEU A 3 67.05 12.72 -37.82
N ASP A 4 65.85 12.21 -38.10
CA ASP A 4 65.33 10.98 -37.50
C ASP A 4 66.13 9.75 -37.96
N ASP A 5 66.47 9.66 -39.25
CA ASP A 5 67.30 8.55 -39.78
C ASP A 5 68.70 8.55 -39.14
N ARG A 6 69.25 9.74 -38.89
CA ARG A 6 70.58 9.90 -38.28
C ARG A 6 70.56 9.49 -36.82
N LEU A 7 69.54 9.91 -36.08
CA LEU A 7 69.38 9.56 -34.68
C LEU A 7 69.18 8.05 -34.50
N LEU A 8 68.38 7.40 -35.36
CA LEU A 8 68.18 5.96 -35.37
C LEU A 8 69.50 5.19 -35.56
N LEU A 9 70.33 5.63 -36.51
CA LEU A 9 71.64 5.02 -36.76
C LEU A 9 72.63 5.23 -35.61
N GLU A 10 72.62 6.42 -34.99
CA GLU A 10 73.46 6.70 -33.82
C GLU A 10 73.05 5.82 -32.62
N LEU A 11 71.74 5.65 -32.36
CA LEU A 11 71.23 4.75 -31.32
C LEU A 11 71.59 3.28 -31.62
N GLN A 12 71.47 2.84 -32.86
CA GLN A 12 71.84 1.48 -33.26
C GLN A 12 73.35 1.23 -33.06
N SER A 13 74.19 2.24 -33.28
CA SER A 13 75.65 2.15 -33.11
C SER A 13 76.08 1.88 -31.66
N ILE A 14 75.26 2.30 -30.69
CA ILE A 14 75.46 2.04 -29.26
C ILE A 14 74.65 0.84 -28.75
N GLY A 15 74.07 0.05 -29.66
CA GLY A 15 73.31 -1.15 -29.33
C GLY A 15 71.90 -0.89 -28.82
N ILE A 16 71.37 0.33 -28.98
CA ILE A 16 70.01 0.69 -28.62
C ILE A 16 69.11 0.54 -29.84
N TYR A 17 68.10 -0.32 -29.72
CA TYR A 17 67.07 -0.52 -30.73
C TYR A 17 65.75 0.02 -30.17
N PRO A 18 65.31 1.22 -30.57
CA PRO A 18 64.02 1.73 -30.14
C PRO A 18 62.92 0.78 -30.63
N GLU A 19 62.19 0.16 -29.72
CA GLU A 19 60.94 -0.52 -30.07
C GLU A 19 59.90 0.54 -30.43
N ILE A 20 59.18 0.31 -31.53
CA ILE A 20 57.99 1.11 -31.87
C ILE A 20 56.94 0.78 -30.81
N LEU A 21 56.81 1.65 -29.81
CA LEU A 21 55.70 1.52 -28.86
C LEU A 21 54.39 1.65 -29.66
N PRO A 22 53.39 0.79 -29.40
CA PRO A 22 52.06 0.97 -29.97
C PRO A 22 51.51 2.34 -29.57
N ASP A 23 50.71 2.93 -30.46
CA ASP A 23 50.13 4.25 -30.23
C ASP A 23 49.17 4.19 -29.03
N LEU A 24 49.56 4.86 -27.95
CA LEU A 24 48.79 4.94 -26.70
C LEU A 24 47.45 5.68 -26.90
N ALA A 25 47.31 6.47 -27.96
CA ALA A 25 46.07 7.19 -28.26
C ALA A 25 44.91 6.26 -28.65
N GLU A 26 45.19 5.11 -29.25
CA GLU A 26 44.16 4.12 -29.66
C GLU A 26 43.55 3.39 -28.45
N GLU A 27 44.34 3.16 -27.40
CA GLU A 27 43.87 2.54 -26.15
C GLU A 27 42.95 3.50 -25.36
N ASP A 28 43.31 4.79 -25.31
CA ASP A 28 42.49 5.83 -24.68
C ASP A 28 41.12 6.00 -25.37
N GLU A 29 41.08 5.93 -26.71
CA GLU A 29 39.84 6.02 -27.48
C GLU A 29 38.92 4.82 -27.21
N ALA A 30 39.47 3.61 -27.10
CA ALA A 30 38.70 2.41 -26.75
C ALA A 30 38.07 2.51 -25.35
N ILE A 31 38.83 3.01 -24.37
CA ILE A 31 38.36 3.23 -23.00
C ILE A 31 37.24 4.28 -22.99
N ASN A 32 37.41 5.39 -23.71
CA ASN A 32 36.39 6.45 -23.81
C ASN A 32 35.08 5.92 -24.42
N GLN A 33 35.17 5.08 -25.45
CA GLN A 33 33.99 4.45 -26.05
C GLN A 33 33.27 3.52 -25.06
N ASP A 34 34.01 2.77 -24.25
CA ASP A 34 33.41 1.90 -23.25
C ASP A 34 32.78 2.69 -22.09
N ILE A 35 33.37 3.81 -21.68
CA ILE A 35 32.76 4.74 -20.71
C ILE A 35 31.41 5.24 -21.25
N VAL A 36 31.36 5.73 -22.49
CA VAL A 36 30.12 6.22 -23.09
C VAL A 36 29.06 5.12 -23.19
N LYS A 37 29.44 3.89 -23.57
CA LYS A 37 28.53 2.74 -23.59
C LYS A 37 27.97 2.43 -22.19
N LEU A 38 28.84 2.42 -21.18
CA LEU A 38 28.45 2.14 -19.79
C LEU A 38 27.52 3.23 -19.24
N GLU A 39 27.81 4.50 -19.50
CA GLU A 39 26.95 5.63 -19.11
C GLU A 39 25.57 5.49 -19.74
N LYS A 40 25.50 5.22 -21.05
CA LYS A 40 24.23 5.00 -21.75
C LYS A 40 23.44 3.84 -21.15
N ALA A 41 24.09 2.70 -20.92
CA ALA A 41 23.47 1.53 -20.30
C ALA A 41 22.95 1.85 -18.88
N LEU A 42 23.70 2.65 -18.10
CA LEU A 42 23.30 3.08 -16.77
C LEU A 42 22.06 3.98 -16.82
N TYR A 43 22.00 4.95 -17.73
CA TYR A 43 20.83 5.80 -17.93
C TYR A 43 19.59 4.99 -18.33
N GLU A 44 19.74 4.05 -19.27
CA GLU A 44 18.66 3.15 -19.68
C GLU A 44 18.17 2.29 -18.52
N GLN A 45 19.09 1.72 -17.73
CA GLN A 45 18.75 0.91 -16.56
C GLN A 45 18.01 1.74 -15.51
N ASN A 46 18.47 2.97 -15.24
CA ASN A 46 17.80 3.87 -14.30
C ASN A 46 16.41 4.28 -14.79
N GLY A 47 16.24 4.55 -16.09
CA GLY A 47 14.95 4.81 -16.69
C GLY A 47 13.99 3.63 -16.52
N SER A 48 14.46 2.41 -16.78
CA SER A 48 13.68 1.18 -16.57
C SER A 48 13.27 0.98 -15.11
N LYS A 49 14.21 1.15 -14.16
CA LYS A 49 13.94 1.07 -12.71
C LYS A 49 12.90 2.10 -12.28
N LYS A 50 13.02 3.36 -12.71
CA LYS A 50 12.05 4.42 -12.43
C LYS A 50 10.65 4.03 -12.93
N ASN A 51 10.55 3.58 -14.18
CA ASN A 51 9.27 3.15 -14.75
C ASN A 51 8.65 1.98 -13.98
N ASN A 52 9.46 1.05 -13.47
CA ASN A 52 8.97 -0.07 -12.66
C ASN A 52 8.49 0.41 -11.28
N LEU A 53 9.20 1.34 -10.64
CA LEU A 53 8.76 1.95 -9.39
C LEU A 53 7.42 2.70 -9.57
N ASP A 54 7.27 3.46 -10.65
CA ASP A 54 6.02 4.17 -10.97
C ASP A 54 4.84 3.18 -11.18
N LYS A 55 5.09 2.00 -11.76
CA LYS A 55 4.09 0.93 -11.88
C LYS A 55 3.72 0.31 -10.53
N ILE A 56 4.71 0.07 -9.67
CA ILE A 56 4.50 -0.48 -8.33
C ILE A 56 3.68 0.51 -7.50
N ASP A 57 4.05 1.79 -7.49
CA ASP A 57 3.33 2.82 -6.74
C ASP A 57 1.87 2.92 -7.19
N ARG A 58 1.64 2.94 -8.51
CA ARG A 58 0.28 2.90 -9.07
C ARG A 58 -0.49 1.66 -8.61
N ALA A 59 0.08 0.47 -8.73
CA ALA A 59 -0.57 -0.77 -8.34
C ALA A 59 -0.89 -0.80 -6.83
N VAL A 60 -0.02 -0.25 -6.00
CA VAL A 60 -0.24 -0.11 -4.55
C VAL A 60 -1.38 0.87 -4.28
N GLN A 61 -1.40 2.02 -4.96
CA GLN A 61 -2.47 3.01 -4.81
C GLN A 61 -3.84 2.45 -5.25
N GLU A 62 -3.91 1.82 -6.41
CA GLU A 62 -5.11 1.14 -6.89
C GLU A 62 -5.58 0.05 -5.91
N GLY A 63 -4.64 -0.73 -5.36
CA GLY A 63 -4.94 -1.72 -4.32
C GLY A 63 -5.56 -1.11 -3.06
N ARG A 64 -4.99 0.01 -2.58
CA ARG A 64 -5.53 0.77 -1.43
C ARG A 64 -6.93 1.31 -1.71
N ASP A 65 -7.16 1.85 -2.90
CA ASP A 65 -8.46 2.41 -3.27
C ASP A 65 -9.55 1.33 -3.34
N VAL A 66 -9.23 0.16 -3.90
CA VAL A 66 -10.14 -1.00 -3.93
C VAL A 66 -10.44 -1.51 -2.51
N GLU A 67 -9.45 -1.58 -1.63
CA GLU A 67 -9.65 -1.97 -0.23
C GLU A 67 -10.52 -0.96 0.52
N ARG A 68 -10.25 0.34 0.34
CA ARG A 68 -11.06 1.43 0.90
C ARG A 68 -12.53 1.30 0.50
N GLN A 69 -12.81 1.17 -0.80
CA GLN A 69 -14.18 1.03 -1.31
C GLN A 69 -14.91 -0.18 -0.69
N LYS A 70 -14.22 -1.32 -0.53
CA LYS A 70 -14.81 -2.51 0.10
C LYS A 70 -15.18 -2.29 1.57
N ILE A 71 -14.32 -1.59 2.32
CA ILE A 71 -14.58 -1.29 3.73
C ILE A 71 -15.75 -0.32 3.85
N GLU A 72 -15.79 0.72 3.01
CA GLU A 72 -16.89 1.69 2.97
C GLU A 72 -18.22 1.02 2.64
N GLN A 73 -18.24 0.12 1.66
CA GLN A 73 -19.43 -0.65 1.29
C GLN A 73 -19.89 -1.56 2.44
N ALA A 74 -18.97 -2.28 3.09
CA ALA A 74 -19.31 -3.12 4.24
C ALA A 74 -19.87 -2.30 5.43
N ALA A 75 -19.31 -1.12 5.68
CA ALA A 75 -19.82 -0.22 6.72
C ALA A 75 -21.23 0.31 6.39
N PHE A 76 -21.50 0.57 5.10
CA PHE A 76 -22.81 0.98 4.64
C PHE A 76 -23.85 -0.14 4.77
N ASP A 77 -23.53 -1.35 4.33
CA ASP A 77 -24.40 -2.52 4.47
C ASP A 77 -24.74 -2.79 5.94
N GLN A 78 -23.74 -2.70 6.82
CA GLN A 78 -23.94 -2.85 8.26
C GLN A 78 -24.85 -1.74 8.82
N LEU A 79 -24.68 -0.49 8.39
CA LEU A 79 -25.52 0.64 8.79
C LEU A 79 -27.00 0.39 8.44
N ILE A 80 -27.26 -0.09 7.22
CA ILE A 80 -28.61 -0.45 6.76
C ILE A 80 -29.17 -1.61 7.58
N GLU A 81 -28.38 -2.67 7.77
CA GLU A 81 -28.82 -3.85 8.50
C GLU A 81 -29.25 -3.50 9.92
N MET A 82 -28.48 -2.67 10.64
CA MET A 82 -28.86 -2.27 12.00
C MET A 82 -30.08 -1.36 12.01
N ALA A 83 -30.24 -0.47 11.02
CA ALA A 83 -31.46 0.34 10.93
C ALA A 83 -32.68 -0.56 10.79
N TYR A 84 -32.59 -1.60 9.97
CA TYR A 84 -33.62 -2.61 9.82
C TYR A 84 -33.87 -3.41 11.11
N ARG A 85 -32.81 -3.94 11.75
CA ARG A 85 -32.90 -4.67 13.02
C ARG A 85 -33.53 -3.81 14.13
N LYS A 86 -33.13 -2.54 14.28
CA LYS A 86 -33.71 -1.61 15.27
C LYS A 86 -35.19 -1.37 15.01
N ARG A 87 -35.59 -1.24 13.75
CA ARG A 87 -37.01 -1.11 13.37
C ARG A 87 -37.82 -2.35 13.73
N LEU A 88 -37.29 -3.55 13.45
CA LEU A 88 -37.94 -4.82 13.78
C LEU A 88 -38.08 -5.03 15.30
N ALA A 89 -37.04 -4.70 16.07
CA ALA A 89 -37.04 -4.82 17.53
C ALA A 89 -38.15 -3.98 18.21
N CYS A 90 -38.60 -2.90 17.54
CA CYS A 90 -39.70 -2.07 18.01
C CYS A 90 -41.10 -2.58 17.63
N ARG A 91 -41.20 -3.64 16.82
CA ARG A 91 -42.47 -4.20 16.31
C ARG A 91 -43.12 -5.21 17.28
N GLY A 92 -42.47 -5.54 18.39
CA GLY A 92 -43.01 -6.46 19.41
C GLY A 92 -44.31 -5.97 20.04
N SER A 93 -45.28 -6.90 20.18
CA SER A 93 -46.62 -6.68 20.76
C SER A 93 -46.59 -5.90 22.09
N LYS A 94 -47.63 -5.11 22.34
CA LYS A 94 -47.84 -4.35 23.59
C LYS A 94 -48.05 -5.26 24.82
N ASN A 95 -48.24 -6.57 24.60
CA ASN A 95 -48.73 -7.51 25.63
C ASN A 95 -47.69 -8.51 26.16
N SER A 96 -46.40 -8.43 25.79
CA SER A 96 -45.39 -9.36 26.31
C SER A 96 -44.62 -8.78 27.51
N LYS A 97 -44.77 -9.41 28.68
CA LYS A 97 -43.96 -9.21 29.91
C LYS A 97 -42.53 -9.77 29.77
N GLY A 98 -41.90 -9.61 28.61
CA GLY A 98 -40.55 -10.12 28.35
C GLY A 98 -39.53 -8.99 28.45
N ALA A 99 -38.66 -9.05 29.46
CA ALA A 99 -37.56 -8.12 29.70
C ALA A 99 -36.41 -8.31 28.69
N VAL A 100 -36.69 -8.18 27.40
CA VAL A 100 -35.66 -8.11 26.36
C VAL A 100 -35.50 -6.63 26.02
N HIS A 101 -34.28 -6.11 26.14
CA HIS A 101 -33.90 -4.70 25.93
C HIS A 101 -34.60 -4.06 24.73
N LYS A 102 -35.76 -3.42 24.97
CA LYS A 102 -36.55 -2.72 23.96
C LYS A 102 -35.93 -1.33 23.78
N VAL A 103 -35.30 -1.09 22.62
CA VAL A 103 -35.06 0.27 22.15
C VAL A 103 -36.41 0.96 21.98
N SER A 104 -36.55 2.22 22.40
CA SER A 104 -37.82 2.92 22.25
C SER A 104 -38.16 3.10 20.76
N LYS A 105 -39.45 3.00 20.42
CA LYS A 105 -39.93 3.18 19.04
C LYS A 105 -39.48 4.50 18.44
N GLN A 106 -39.42 5.56 19.25
CA GLN A 106 -38.97 6.89 18.85
C GLN A 106 -37.48 6.90 18.51
N VAL A 107 -36.63 6.29 19.35
CA VAL A 107 -35.18 6.21 19.12
C VAL A 107 -34.88 5.38 17.86
N ALA A 108 -35.57 4.26 17.66
CA ALA A 108 -35.39 3.47 16.45
C ALA A 108 -35.86 4.20 15.19
N LEU A 109 -36.98 4.92 15.26
CA LEU A 109 -37.48 5.72 14.13
C LEU A 109 -36.50 6.85 13.78
N ALA A 110 -35.96 7.56 14.78
CA ALA A 110 -34.97 8.61 14.59
C ALA A 110 -33.70 8.05 13.93
N PHE A 111 -33.21 6.90 14.40
CA PHE A 111 -32.08 6.20 13.80
C PHE A 111 -32.33 5.85 12.33
N VAL A 112 -33.46 5.23 12.02
CA VAL A 112 -33.83 4.87 10.63
C VAL A 112 -33.90 6.11 9.74
N LYS A 113 -34.52 7.20 10.20
CA LYS A 113 -34.58 8.46 9.44
C LYS A 113 -33.19 9.03 9.17
N ARG A 114 -32.29 9.00 10.16
CA ARG A 114 -30.91 9.47 10.02
C ARG A 114 -30.13 8.61 9.02
N THR A 115 -30.23 7.28 9.11
CA THR A 115 -29.61 6.35 8.16
C THR A 115 -30.10 6.60 6.73
N LEU A 116 -31.42 6.67 6.53
CA LEU A 116 -31.99 6.95 5.21
C LEU A 116 -31.54 8.31 4.65
N GLY A 117 -31.46 9.33 5.51
CA GLY A 117 -30.93 10.64 5.12
C GLY A 117 -29.48 10.59 4.66
N ARG A 118 -28.67 9.66 5.18
CA ARG A 118 -27.29 9.44 4.72
C ARG A 118 -27.24 8.65 3.42
N CYS A 119 -28.03 7.60 3.27
CA CYS A 119 -28.16 6.84 2.01
C CYS A 119 -28.51 7.76 0.84
N LYS A 120 -29.47 8.69 1.02
CA LYS A 120 -29.82 9.65 -0.02
C LYS A 120 -28.68 10.57 -0.42
N ARG A 121 -27.90 11.08 0.54
CA ARG A 121 -26.74 11.93 0.22
C ARG A 121 -25.66 11.17 -0.54
N TYR A 122 -25.48 9.88 -0.25
CA TYR A 122 -24.56 9.02 -0.98
C TYR A 122 -25.01 8.86 -2.45
N GLU A 123 -26.28 8.57 -2.67
CA GLU A 123 -26.85 8.44 -4.02
C GLU A 123 -26.85 9.77 -4.81
N GLU A 124 -27.13 10.90 -4.15
CA GLU A 124 -27.27 12.21 -4.81
C GLU A 124 -25.93 12.92 -5.08
N ALA A 125 -24.93 12.74 -4.21
CA ALA A 125 -23.68 13.50 -4.27
C ALA A 125 -22.45 12.66 -4.68
N ASP A 126 -22.58 11.33 -4.78
CA ASP A 126 -21.46 10.39 -4.91
C ASP A 126 -20.41 10.54 -3.78
N ILE A 127 -20.81 11.18 -2.67
CA ILE A 127 -19.98 11.40 -1.50
C ILE A 127 -20.24 10.25 -0.53
N ASN A 128 -19.20 9.44 -0.28
CA ASN A 128 -19.21 8.39 0.73
C ASN A 128 -19.76 8.92 2.08
N CYS A 129 -20.71 8.18 2.68
CA CYS A 129 -21.27 8.45 4.01
C CYS A 129 -20.22 8.51 5.14
N PHE A 130 -19.01 8.01 4.88
CA PHE A 130 -17.87 7.97 5.79
C PHE A 130 -16.71 8.86 5.33
N SER A 131 -16.97 9.87 4.49
CA SER A 131 -15.99 10.87 4.06
C SER A 131 -15.52 11.82 5.18
N GLU A 132 -16.19 11.80 6.33
CA GLU A 132 -15.78 12.57 7.50
C GLU A 132 -14.39 12.10 7.99
N PRO A 133 -13.39 13.00 8.14
CA PRO A 133 -12.02 12.62 8.49
C PRO A 133 -11.91 11.81 9.79
N THR A 134 -12.75 12.11 10.77
CA THR A 134 -12.84 11.37 12.05
C THR A 134 -13.25 9.91 11.84
N LEU A 135 -14.24 9.66 10.98
CA LEU A 135 -14.72 8.33 10.64
C LEU A 135 -13.69 7.58 9.79
N GLN A 136 -13.03 8.24 8.85
CA GLN A 136 -11.95 7.62 8.07
C GLN A 136 -10.78 7.19 8.94
N ASN A 137 -10.37 8.04 9.89
CA ASN A 137 -9.27 7.72 10.81
C ASN A 137 -9.56 6.48 11.64
N ILE A 138 -10.82 6.26 12.05
CA ILE A 138 -11.23 5.06 12.80
C ILE A 138 -11.37 3.85 11.87
N MET A 139 -11.95 4.03 10.68
CA MET A 139 -12.23 2.96 9.72
C MET A 139 -10.96 2.35 9.14
N PHE A 140 -9.96 3.19 8.88
CA PHE A 140 -8.67 2.81 8.30
C PHE A 140 -7.54 2.82 9.35
N ALA A 141 -7.88 2.93 10.65
CA ALA A 141 -6.90 2.77 11.71
C ALA A 141 -6.23 1.39 11.59
N PRO A 142 -4.91 1.30 11.79
CA PRO A 142 -4.26 0.02 11.97
C PRO A 142 -4.96 -0.73 13.12
N PRO A 143 -5.26 -2.02 12.96
CA PRO A 143 -5.85 -2.80 14.04
C PRO A 143 -4.96 -2.71 15.28
N SER A 144 -5.54 -2.34 16.42
CA SER A 144 -4.80 -2.20 17.66
C SER A 144 -4.20 -3.55 18.03
N ARG A 145 -2.87 -3.62 18.13
CA ARG A 145 -2.19 -4.74 18.76
C ARG A 145 -2.36 -4.60 20.26
N GLU A 146 -3.56 -4.87 20.77
CA GLU A 146 -3.72 -5.21 22.17
C GLU A 146 -2.95 -6.52 22.38
N ASN A 147 -1.71 -6.37 22.83
CA ASN A 147 -0.89 -7.48 23.26
C ASN A 147 -1.56 -8.04 24.51
N ASP A 148 -2.04 -9.28 24.44
CA ASP A 148 -2.18 -10.12 25.62
C ASP A 148 -0.79 -10.24 26.25
N ALA A 149 -0.57 -9.49 27.32
CA ALA A 149 0.67 -9.53 28.09
C ALA A 149 0.77 -10.87 28.87
N GLN A 150 1.40 -11.88 28.24
CA GLN A 150 2.43 -12.86 28.73
C GLN A 150 2.17 -13.75 29.98
N PRO A 151 2.97 -14.84 30.28
CA PRO A 151 4.35 -15.15 29.81
C PRO A 151 4.69 -16.63 29.42
N ALA A 152 5.89 -16.78 28.81
CA ALA A 152 6.78 -17.97 28.72
C ALA A 152 6.23 -19.23 27.99
N ASP A 153 6.92 -19.94 27.09
CA ASP A 153 8.35 -20.15 26.88
C ASP A 153 8.67 -20.41 25.40
N CYS A 154 9.93 -20.15 25.05
CA CYS A 154 10.57 -20.58 23.81
C CYS A 154 10.43 -22.08 23.58
N ILE A 155 10.08 -22.50 22.36
CA ILE A 155 10.80 -23.54 21.60
C ILE A 155 10.51 -23.34 20.11
N VAL A 156 11.60 -23.26 19.35
CA VAL A 156 11.68 -23.29 17.90
C VAL A 156 11.05 -24.57 17.35
N SER A 157 10.14 -24.45 16.39
CA SER A 157 10.06 -25.43 15.30
C SER A 157 9.31 -24.85 14.10
N GLY A 158 9.97 -24.87 12.95
CA GLY A 158 9.49 -24.29 11.71
C GLY A 158 8.31 -25.05 11.10
N THR A 159 7.35 -24.29 10.58
CA THR A 159 6.58 -24.65 9.38
C THR A 159 5.78 -23.42 8.94
N ALA A 160 5.94 -23.02 7.69
CA ALA A 160 5.16 -21.94 7.09
C ALA A 160 3.68 -22.36 7.01
N SER A 161 2.83 -21.76 7.85
CA SER A 161 1.37 -21.83 7.71
C SER A 161 0.86 -20.45 7.30
N ASN A 162 0.72 -20.24 5.99
CA ASN A 162 0.09 -19.08 5.38
C ASN A 162 -1.44 -19.25 5.33
N THR A 163 -2.08 -19.32 6.49
CA THR A 163 -3.56 -19.24 6.57
C THR A 163 -4.02 -18.68 7.91
N CYS A 164 -3.62 -17.46 8.26
CA CYS A 164 -4.16 -16.81 9.46
C CYS A 164 -4.25 -15.28 9.37
N ASN A 165 -4.76 -14.73 8.26
CA ASN A 165 -4.90 -13.27 8.16
C ASN A 165 -6.34 -12.84 7.81
N LYS A 166 -7.13 -13.69 7.14
CA LYS A 166 -8.46 -13.28 6.66
C LYS A 166 -9.53 -13.24 7.76
N VAL A 167 -9.44 -14.13 8.75
CA VAL A 167 -10.42 -14.22 9.84
C VAL A 167 -10.18 -13.14 10.89
N SER A 168 -8.92 -12.89 11.26
CA SER A 168 -8.56 -11.83 12.20
C SER A 168 -8.86 -10.43 11.64
N LEU A 169 -8.55 -10.18 10.36
CA LEU A 169 -8.94 -8.92 9.71
C LEU A 169 -10.46 -8.76 9.61
N GLN A 170 -11.22 -9.83 9.36
CA GLN A 170 -12.69 -9.75 9.36
C GLN A 170 -13.28 -9.51 10.74
N ILE A 171 -12.76 -10.17 11.79
CA ILE A 171 -13.25 -9.98 13.16
C ILE A 171 -12.93 -8.56 13.64
N GLU A 172 -11.73 -8.07 13.32
CA GLU A 172 -11.31 -6.72 13.69
C GLU A 172 -12.06 -5.65 12.89
N ALA A 173 -12.26 -5.85 11.58
CA ALA A 173 -13.12 -4.98 10.77
C ALA A 173 -14.57 -4.95 11.29
N ARG A 174 -15.11 -6.08 11.75
CA ARG A 174 -16.46 -6.11 12.35
C ARG A 174 -16.51 -5.34 13.67
N LYS A 175 -15.47 -5.41 14.50
CA LYS A 175 -15.37 -4.66 15.76
C LYS A 175 -15.19 -3.16 15.51
N SER A 176 -14.32 -2.77 14.59
CA SER A 176 -14.06 -1.37 14.26
C SER A 176 -15.27 -0.71 13.58
N VAL A 177 -16.00 -1.43 12.72
CA VAL A 177 -17.26 -0.94 12.15
C VAL A 177 -18.37 -0.87 13.21
N GLN A 178 -18.43 -1.80 14.17
CA GLN A 178 -19.32 -1.69 15.32
C GLN A 178 -19.06 -0.41 16.15
N PHE A 179 -17.78 -0.04 16.33
CA PHE A 179 -17.36 1.20 17.00
C PHE A 179 -17.70 2.46 16.19
N LEU A 180 -17.49 2.43 14.87
CA LEU A 180 -17.83 3.53 13.97
C LEU A 180 -19.33 3.89 14.04
N VAL A 181 -20.16 2.87 14.21
CA VAL A 181 -21.61 3.01 14.34
C VAL A 181 -22.00 3.60 15.69
N PHE A 182 -21.26 3.29 16.77
CA PHE A 182 -21.46 3.94 18.07
C PHE A 182 -21.19 5.44 17.99
N LEU A 183 -20.24 5.87 17.16
CA LEU A 183 -19.94 7.28 16.93
C LEU A 183 -21.03 8.03 16.12
N ILE A 184 -21.92 7.29 15.45
CA ILE A 184 -22.99 7.82 14.60
C ILE A 184 -24.34 7.99 15.35
N ILE A 185 -24.45 7.46 16.58
CA ILE A 185 -25.64 7.60 17.45
C ILE A 185 -25.64 8.96 18.15
#